data_AF-A0A399HVK4-F1
#
_entry.id   AF-A0A399HVK4-F1
#
_cell.length_a   1.000
_cell.length_b   1.000
_cell.length_c   1.000
_cell.angle_alpha   90.00
_cell.angle_beta   90.00
_cell.angle_gamma   90.00
#
_symmetry.space_group_name_H-M   'P 1'
#
loop_
_entity.id
_entity.type
_entity.pdbx_description
1 polymer ?
#
loop_
_entity_poly.entity_id
_entity_poly.type
_entity_poly.pdbx_seq_one_letter_code
_entity_poly.pdbx_strand_id
1 'polypeptide(L)'
;MLAICVQWLDADYNLRKALLGLAECRHSHSGSTQAAIIMEYFEMYRITHRLGYHTADNATSNDTCLRAVSATLRDEHDVIFDAVHRRVRCIGHIINLSLQAFLLARSKEALAAAIAAAESVADNKDIERLSTQLTAPSTPPQRGDTRSQQTTTNTASGDKCSGWEGIAPLRKLHTIAVWLDLSSLHSDMWRDAVGLELGTDNTTRWSSWYRVINNAIKKKAQINRFFTQYDHNLGENMLDTSDWVLLERTQIFLQVFDEATRDAERDHASVADVLQLMDAILQHYEDTKLKHSPDGPEPDPCMLHAIDMGWFVLDKYYALTDEAPVYTAALLLDPSRRLAYLEENWPTEWHAAAIDRAQRVWESEYKDFVLPEEVSISAAPAVVQSAVTPLERLKQRTQPKTTVSTDRDTFDAFIREDPVDLHGSTALEWWCQPERRRRYPRLHRMAMDILSIPPESAEPERTFSGARRTTRWDRSRLTCDNIELIECIGNWLRNRHIRTGGVVLHEDAVDNMDIDVAVV
;
A
#
# COMPACT_ATOMS: atom_id res chain seq x y z
N MET A 1 -9.70 -9.90 -14.48
CA MET A 1 -10.28 -10.61 -13.31
C MET A 1 -10.19 -9.66 -12.12
N LEU A 2 -11.13 -9.77 -11.19
CA LEU A 2 -11.18 -9.06 -9.93
C LEU A 2 -11.00 -10.12 -8.83
N ALA A 3 -9.93 -9.99 -8.06
CA ALA A 3 -9.70 -10.85 -6.90
C ALA A 3 -10.33 -10.15 -5.69
N ILE A 4 -11.08 -10.91 -4.89
CA ILE A 4 -11.72 -10.41 -3.66
C ILE A 4 -11.13 -11.21 -2.52
N CYS A 5 -10.27 -10.59 -1.74
CA CYS A 5 -9.66 -11.20 -0.57
C CYS A 5 -10.29 -10.62 0.69
N VAL A 6 -10.32 -11.43 1.75
CA VAL A 6 -10.74 -10.99 3.07
C VAL A 6 -9.70 -11.33 4.12
N GLN A 7 -9.56 -10.46 5.10
CA GLN A 7 -8.67 -10.59 6.25
C GLN A 7 -9.45 -10.29 7.53
N TRP A 8 -9.31 -11.14 8.54
CA TRP A 8 -10.01 -11.01 9.82
C TRP A 8 -9.21 -11.71 10.93
N LEU A 9 -9.63 -11.54 12.18
CA LEU A 9 -9.10 -12.28 13.32
C LEU A 9 -10.07 -13.40 13.71
N ASP A 10 -9.55 -14.61 13.93
CA ASP A 10 -10.38 -15.73 14.40
C ASP A 10 -10.63 -15.69 15.91
N ALA A 11 -11.39 -16.68 16.42
CA ALA A 11 -11.71 -16.84 17.84
C ALA A 11 -10.47 -16.93 18.76
N ASP A 12 -9.33 -17.35 18.20
CA ASP A 12 -8.06 -17.47 18.90
C ASP A 12 -7.17 -16.22 18.70
N TYR A 13 -7.72 -15.15 18.12
CA TYR A 13 -7.03 -13.90 17.77
C TYR A 13 -5.87 -14.07 16.77
N ASN A 14 -5.93 -15.11 15.93
CA ASN A 14 -4.98 -15.27 14.85
C ASN A 14 -5.48 -14.55 13.60
N LEU A 15 -4.57 -13.83 12.95
CA LEU A 15 -4.86 -13.19 11.66
C LEU A 15 -5.09 -14.27 10.59
N ARG A 16 -6.27 -14.24 9.98
CA ARG A 16 -6.70 -15.13 8.90
C ARG A 16 -6.89 -14.34 7.62
N LYS A 17 -6.60 -15.00 6.49
CA LYS A 17 -6.81 -14.47 5.14
C LYS A 17 -7.50 -15.52 4.29
N ALA A 18 -8.38 -15.12 3.40
CA ALA A 18 -9.01 -16.00 2.42
C ALA A 18 -9.28 -15.29 1.10
N LEU A 19 -9.07 -15.99 -0.01
CA LEU A 19 -9.59 -15.56 -1.32
C LEU A 19 -11.06 -15.99 -1.41
N LEU A 20 -11.98 -15.03 -1.49
CA LEU A 20 -13.41 -15.30 -1.65
C LEU A 20 -13.75 -15.66 -3.10
N GLY A 21 -13.12 -14.95 -4.04
CA GLY A 21 -13.35 -15.17 -5.45
C GLY A 21 -12.33 -14.49 -6.36
N LEU A 22 -12.31 -14.94 -7.62
CA LEU A 22 -11.48 -14.43 -8.70
C LEU A 22 -12.34 -14.26 -9.95
N ALA A 23 -13.26 -13.30 -9.88
CA ALA A 23 -14.30 -13.11 -10.87
C ALA A 23 -13.79 -12.48 -12.17
N GLU A 24 -14.39 -12.84 -13.30
CA GLU A 24 -14.16 -12.17 -14.57
C GLU A 24 -15.06 -10.93 -14.70
N CYS A 25 -14.49 -9.73 -14.64
CA CYS A 25 -15.22 -8.51 -15.02
C CYS A 25 -15.43 -8.45 -16.54
N ARG A 26 -16.59 -8.90 -17.01
CA ARG A 26 -16.93 -8.87 -18.43
C ARG A 26 -17.44 -7.49 -18.86
N HIS A 27 -17.09 -7.10 -20.09
CA HIS A 27 -17.57 -5.93 -20.83
C HIS A 27 -17.15 -4.55 -20.28
N SER A 28 -17.30 -4.29 -18.98
CA SER A 28 -16.99 -3.00 -18.36
C SER A 28 -16.16 -3.19 -17.08
N HIS A 29 -15.07 -2.45 -16.99
CA HIS A 29 -14.26 -2.34 -15.77
C HIS A 29 -14.72 -1.17 -14.87
N SER A 30 -15.92 -0.64 -15.09
CA SER A 30 -16.45 0.45 -14.27
C SER A 30 -16.57 0.04 -12.80
N GLY A 31 -16.41 1.01 -11.89
CA GLY A 31 -16.57 0.78 -10.46
C GLY A 31 -17.94 0.20 -10.10
N SER A 32 -19.01 0.61 -10.78
CA SER A 32 -20.36 0.06 -10.54
C SER A 32 -20.48 -1.41 -10.92
N THR A 33 -19.84 -1.84 -12.01
CA THR A 33 -19.80 -3.26 -12.40
C THR A 33 -18.99 -4.08 -11.38
N GLN A 34 -17.86 -3.53 -10.91
CA GLN A 34 -17.05 -4.18 -9.87
C GLN A 34 -17.85 -4.32 -8.57
N ALA A 35 -18.61 -3.29 -8.17
CA ALA A 35 -19.44 -3.31 -6.98
C ALA A 35 -20.51 -4.41 -7.01
N ALA A 36 -21.21 -4.57 -8.15
CA ALA A 36 -22.20 -5.64 -8.30
C ALA A 36 -21.58 -7.03 -8.09
N ILE A 37 -20.40 -7.28 -8.70
CA ILE A 37 -19.66 -8.53 -8.52
C ILE A 37 -19.25 -8.73 -7.05
N ILE A 38 -18.71 -7.69 -6.41
CA ILE A 38 -18.28 -7.76 -5.01
C ILE A 38 -19.46 -8.08 -4.08
N MET A 39 -20.62 -7.46 -4.31
CA MET A 39 -21.84 -7.70 -3.52
C MET A 39 -22.31 -9.15 -3.63
N GLU A 40 -22.24 -9.77 -4.81
CA GLU A 40 -22.58 -11.20 -4.98
C GLU A 40 -21.75 -12.10 -4.04
N TYR A 41 -20.45 -11.82 -3.87
CA TYR A 41 -19.61 -12.57 -2.94
C TYR A 41 -19.93 -12.24 -1.48
N PHE A 42 -20.19 -10.98 -1.15
CA PHE A 42 -20.55 -10.61 0.24
C PHE A 42 -21.83 -11.31 0.69
N GLU A 43 -22.81 -11.43 -0.20
CA GLU A 43 -24.06 -12.15 0.05
C GLU A 43 -23.85 -13.66 0.09
N MET A 44 -23.08 -14.21 -0.86
CA MET A 44 -22.77 -15.64 -0.93
C MET A 44 -22.10 -16.14 0.36
N TYR A 45 -21.16 -15.37 0.92
CA TYR A 45 -20.46 -15.69 2.15
C TYR A 45 -21.12 -15.13 3.41
N ARG A 46 -22.25 -14.41 3.29
CA ARG A 46 -23.03 -13.83 4.41
C ARG A 46 -22.23 -12.87 5.30
N ILE A 47 -21.39 -12.04 4.70
CA ILE A 47 -20.52 -11.08 5.41
C ILE A 47 -20.98 -9.62 5.28
N THR A 48 -22.14 -9.34 4.67
CA THR A 48 -22.65 -7.98 4.42
C THR A 48 -22.72 -7.10 5.67
N HIS A 49 -22.99 -7.68 6.84
CA HIS A 49 -23.07 -6.96 8.12
C HIS A 49 -21.76 -6.90 8.91
N ARG A 50 -20.67 -7.45 8.37
CA ARG A 50 -19.36 -7.57 9.04
C ARG A 50 -18.25 -6.91 8.24
N LEU A 51 -18.58 -5.91 7.44
CA LEU A 51 -17.60 -5.24 6.58
C LEU A 51 -16.90 -4.12 7.35
N GLY A 52 -15.61 -4.27 7.54
CA GLY A 52 -14.77 -3.28 8.22
C GLY A 52 -14.28 -2.20 7.27
N TYR A 53 -13.20 -2.51 6.54
CA TYR A 53 -12.49 -1.57 5.68
C TYR A 53 -12.18 -2.21 4.33
N HIS A 54 -12.03 -1.38 3.30
CA HIS A 54 -11.72 -1.84 1.95
C HIS A 54 -10.39 -1.26 1.48
N THR A 55 -9.35 -2.11 1.40
CA THR A 55 -8.03 -1.76 0.89
C THR A 55 -7.97 -2.08 -0.60
N ALA A 56 -7.62 -1.11 -1.46
CA ALA A 56 -7.46 -1.36 -2.89
C ALA A 56 -6.38 -0.45 -3.51
N ASP A 57 -6.06 -0.67 -4.78
CA ASP A 57 -5.23 0.26 -5.54
C ASP A 57 -5.86 1.66 -5.63
N ASN A 58 -5.10 2.64 -6.12
CA ASN A 58 -5.53 4.04 -6.07
C ASN A 58 -6.33 4.50 -7.28
N ALA A 59 -6.84 3.57 -8.10
CA ALA A 59 -7.73 3.91 -9.22
C ALA A 59 -9.03 4.55 -8.70
N THR A 60 -9.55 5.56 -9.40
CA THR A 60 -10.80 6.24 -9.01
C THR A 60 -12.04 5.36 -9.24
N SER A 61 -11.91 4.32 -10.05
CA SER A 61 -12.92 3.27 -10.17
C SER A 61 -13.28 2.68 -8.81
N ASN A 62 -12.32 2.59 -7.89
CA ASN A 62 -12.55 2.05 -6.54
C ASN A 62 -13.37 3.01 -5.68
N ASP A 63 -13.25 4.33 -5.88
CA ASP A 63 -14.13 5.31 -5.23
C ASP A 63 -15.58 5.14 -5.72
N THR A 64 -15.76 4.94 -7.02
CA THR A 64 -17.08 4.69 -7.62
C THR A 64 -17.65 3.34 -7.16
N CYS A 65 -16.79 2.33 -7.08
CA CYS A 65 -17.13 0.99 -6.58
C CYS A 65 -17.64 1.06 -5.14
N LEU A 66 -16.88 1.69 -4.22
CA LEU A 66 -17.28 1.76 -2.81
C LEU A 66 -18.53 2.59 -2.57
N ARG A 67 -18.77 3.64 -3.36
CA ARG A 67 -20.05 4.37 -3.31
C ARG A 67 -21.23 3.49 -3.73
N ALA A 68 -21.05 2.65 -4.74
CA ALA A 68 -22.08 1.71 -5.17
C ALA A 68 -22.30 0.57 -4.16
N VAL A 69 -21.23 0.04 -3.56
CA VAL A 69 -21.31 -0.92 -2.44
C VAL A 69 -22.05 -0.32 -1.25
N SER A 70 -21.69 0.90 -0.84
CA SER A 70 -22.35 1.66 0.24
C SER A 70 -23.85 1.86 -0.01
N ALA A 71 -24.24 2.20 -1.25
CA ALA A 71 -25.64 2.35 -1.62
C ALA A 71 -26.39 1.01 -1.51
N THR A 72 -25.82 -0.06 -2.05
CA THR A 72 -26.44 -1.40 -2.02
C THR A 72 -26.60 -1.92 -0.59
N LEU A 73 -25.56 -1.78 0.24
CA LEU A 73 -25.58 -2.15 1.66
C LEU A 73 -26.67 -1.40 2.44
N ARG A 74 -26.86 -0.11 2.14
CA ARG A 74 -27.90 0.71 2.78
C ARG A 74 -29.30 0.31 2.31
N ASP A 75 -29.49 0.18 1.01
CA ASP A 75 -30.82 0.01 0.41
C ASP A 75 -31.36 -1.42 0.59
N GLU A 76 -30.48 -2.43 0.55
CA GLU A 76 -30.87 -3.84 0.57
C GLU A 76 -30.60 -4.53 1.92
N HIS A 77 -29.62 -4.06 2.69
CA HIS A 77 -29.17 -4.72 3.94
C HIS A 77 -29.28 -3.82 5.20
N ASP A 78 -29.75 -2.58 5.08
CA ASP A 78 -29.83 -1.59 6.19
C ASP A 78 -28.48 -1.38 6.92
N VAL A 79 -27.38 -1.51 6.19
CA VAL A 79 -26.01 -1.32 6.71
C VAL A 79 -25.48 0.06 6.33
N ILE A 80 -25.08 0.83 7.33
CA ILE A 80 -24.42 2.13 7.13
C ILE A 80 -22.93 1.89 6.92
N PHE A 81 -22.50 1.97 5.65
CA PHE A 81 -21.09 1.88 5.27
C PHE A 81 -20.63 3.21 4.66
N ASP A 82 -19.72 3.93 5.31
CA ASP A 82 -19.17 5.17 4.77
C ASP A 82 -18.05 4.88 3.75
N ALA A 83 -18.37 5.03 2.47
CA ALA A 83 -17.47 4.72 1.37
C ALA A 83 -16.15 5.53 1.39
N VAL A 84 -16.12 6.69 2.04
CA VAL A 84 -14.90 7.52 2.15
C VAL A 84 -14.10 7.10 3.36
N HIS A 85 -14.74 7.04 4.54
CA HIS A 85 -14.04 6.70 5.79
C HIS A 85 -13.52 5.25 5.83
N ARG A 86 -14.21 4.32 5.15
CA ARG A 86 -13.84 2.89 5.11
C ARG A 86 -12.89 2.54 3.97
N ARG A 87 -12.40 3.53 3.21
CA ARG A 87 -11.50 3.31 2.07
C ARG A 87 -10.04 3.42 2.46
N VAL A 88 -9.30 2.33 2.31
CA VAL A 88 -7.86 2.28 2.52
C VAL A 88 -7.14 2.23 1.17
N ARG A 89 -6.10 3.05 1.04
CA ARG A 89 -5.29 3.25 -0.16
C ARG A 89 -4.04 2.39 -0.04
N CYS A 90 -3.78 1.56 -1.04
CA CYS A 90 -2.60 0.69 -1.04
C CYS A 90 -1.30 1.50 -1.03
N ILE A 91 -0.50 1.38 0.04
CA ILE A 91 0.77 2.12 0.18
C ILE A 91 1.79 1.74 -0.89
N GLY A 92 1.94 0.44 -1.23
CA GLY A 92 2.80 0.01 -2.33
C GLY A 92 2.44 0.64 -3.68
N HIS A 93 1.14 0.88 -3.94
CA HIS A 93 0.71 1.60 -5.13
C HIS A 93 1.03 3.10 -5.05
N ILE A 94 0.90 3.74 -3.88
CA ILE A 94 1.31 5.14 -3.66
C ILE A 94 2.82 5.30 -3.93
N ILE A 95 3.64 4.42 -3.34
CA ILE A 95 5.10 4.41 -3.53
C ILE A 95 5.44 4.24 -5.02
N ASN A 96 4.75 3.32 -5.71
CA ASN A 96 4.95 3.13 -7.14
C ASN A 96 4.61 4.36 -7.97
N LEU A 97 3.50 5.05 -7.69
CA LEU A 97 3.13 6.28 -8.39
C LEU A 97 4.14 7.40 -8.13
N SER A 98 4.59 7.55 -6.88
CA SER A 98 5.60 8.53 -6.50
C SER A 98 6.92 8.27 -7.23
N LEU A 99 7.36 7.02 -7.32
CA LEU A 99 8.61 6.68 -8.00
C LEU A 99 8.49 6.68 -9.52
N GLN A 100 7.32 6.37 -10.08
CA GLN A 100 7.08 6.62 -11.50
C GLN A 100 7.17 8.11 -11.83
N ALA A 101 6.63 8.98 -10.98
CA ALA A 101 6.78 10.41 -11.15
C ALA A 101 8.25 10.84 -11.07
N PHE A 102 9.00 10.32 -10.09
CA PHE A 102 10.43 10.55 -9.96
C PHE A 102 11.22 10.10 -11.20
N LEU A 103 10.92 8.90 -11.75
CA LEU A 103 11.67 8.34 -12.88
C LEU A 103 11.25 8.88 -14.25
N LEU A 104 9.96 9.25 -14.42
CA LEU A 104 9.34 9.39 -15.75
C LEU A 104 8.72 10.77 -16.00
N ALA A 105 8.43 11.57 -14.98
CA ALA A 105 7.76 12.85 -15.16
C ALA A 105 8.64 13.85 -15.93
N ARG A 106 8.00 14.61 -16.83
CA ARG A 106 8.64 15.64 -17.67
C ARG A 106 8.34 17.06 -17.21
N SER A 107 7.21 17.26 -16.53
CA SER A 107 6.81 18.52 -15.90
C SER A 107 5.70 18.25 -14.88
N LYS A 108 5.41 19.23 -14.02
CA LYS A 108 4.35 19.14 -13.02
C LYS A 108 2.96 19.04 -13.65
N GLU A 109 2.75 19.73 -14.78
CA GLU A 109 1.47 19.77 -15.51
C GLU A 109 1.24 18.47 -16.27
N ALA A 110 2.29 17.95 -16.93
CA ALA A 110 2.24 16.64 -17.59
C ALA A 110 2.01 15.52 -16.56
N LEU A 111 2.61 15.64 -15.38
CA LEU A 111 2.41 14.71 -14.28
C LEU A 111 0.99 14.81 -13.70
N ALA A 112 0.47 16.01 -13.45
CA ALA A 112 -0.89 16.19 -12.98
C ALA A 112 -1.91 15.63 -13.99
N ALA A 113 -1.69 15.83 -15.29
CA ALA A 113 -2.51 15.25 -16.35
C ALA A 113 -2.38 13.72 -16.42
N ALA A 114 -1.18 13.17 -16.25
CA ALA A 114 -0.96 11.73 -16.26
C ALA A 114 -1.55 11.03 -15.03
N ILE A 115 -1.45 11.66 -13.86
CA ILE A 115 -2.10 11.19 -12.63
C ILE A 115 -3.61 11.23 -12.80
N ALA A 116 -4.17 12.34 -13.29
CA ALA A 116 -5.60 12.44 -13.57
C ALA A 116 -6.06 11.39 -14.60
N ALA A 117 -5.25 11.10 -15.62
CA ALA A 117 -5.54 10.11 -16.66
C ALA A 117 -5.38 8.65 -16.18
N ALA A 118 -4.39 8.36 -15.34
CA ALA A 118 -4.22 7.07 -14.67
C ALA A 118 -5.34 6.82 -13.65
N GLU A 119 -5.86 7.90 -13.07
CA GLU A 119 -7.02 7.92 -12.20
C GLU A 119 -8.32 7.72 -12.99
N SER A 120 -8.45 8.14 -14.25
CA SER A 120 -9.71 8.26 -14.99
C SER A 120 -9.97 7.23 -16.11
N VAL A 121 -9.76 5.93 -15.90
CA VAL A 121 -10.24 4.92 -16.86
C VAL A 121 -11.79 4.78 -16.82
N ALA A 122 -12.48 5.86 -17.20
CA ALA A 122 -13.84 5.93 -17.71
C ALA A 122 -14.02 7.26 -18.51
N ASP A 123 -14.35 7.08 -19.79
CA ASP A 123 -14.83 8.03 -20.81
C ASP A 123 -13.87 8.93 -21.62
N ASN A 124 -13.88 8.64 -22.92
CA ASN A 124 -12.95 9.06 -23.96
C ASN A 124 -13.40 10.38 -24.66
N LYS A 125 -13.65 11.45 -23.88
CA LYS A 125 -14.08 12.76 -24.43
C LYS A 125 -13.19 13.95 -24.04
N ASP A 126 -12.28 13.79 -23.09
CA ASP A 126 -11.41 14.90 -22.65
C ASP A 126 -10.11 15.02 -23.45
N ILE A 127 -9.74 14.01 -24.24
CA ILE A 127 -8.56 14.02 -25.12
C ILE A 127 -8.76 14.98 -26.30
N GLU A 128 -9.97 15.10 -26.86
CA GLU A 128 -10.24 16.04 -27.97
C GLU A 128 -10.23 17.50 -27.52
N ARG A 129 -10.68 17.81 -26.29
CA ARG A 129 -10.70 19.19 -25.77
C ARG A 129 -9.31 19.81 -25.62
N LEU A 130 -8.34 19.01 -25.19
CA LEU A 130 -6.94 19.43 -25.03
C LEU A 130 -6.24 19.68 -26.39
N SER A 131 -6.61 18.94 -27.45
CA SER A 131 -6.07 19.17 -28.79
C SER A 131 -6.45 20.53 -29.37
N THR A 132 -7.67 21.01 -29.09
CA THR A 132 -8.18 22.31 -29.56
C THR A 132 -7.63 23.53 -28.81
N GLN A 133 -7.19 23.36 -27.55
CA GLN A 133 -6.60 24.47 -26.77
C GLN A 133 -5.12 24.70 -27.08
N LEU A 134 -4.47 23.77 -27.78
CA LEU A 134 -3.05 23.81 -28.13
C LEU A 134 -2.74 24.48 -29.49
N THR A 135 -3.74 24.97 -30.23
CA THR A 135 -3.55 25.66 -31.53
C THR A 135 -3.85 27.16 -31.54
N ALA A 136 -4.12 27.81 -30.39
CA ALA A 136 -4.39 29.25 -30.36
C ALA A 136 -3.14 30.05 -29.89
N PRO A 137 -2.52 30.88 -30.74
CA PRO A 137 -1.46 31.79 -30.31
C PRO A 137 -2.08 33.04 -29.65
N SER A 138 -1.58 33.41 -28.47
CA SER A 138 -1.87 34.67 -27.80
C SER A 138 -1.20 35.86 -28.50
N THR A 139 -1.90 36.98 -28.71
CA THR A 139 -1.30 38.26 -29.10
C THR A 139 -2.11 39.45 -28.56
N PRO A 140 -1.42 40.52 -28.10
CA PRO A 140 -1.88 41.90 -28.33
C PRO A 140 -0.73 42.84 -28.78
N PRO A 141 -0.96 44.11 -29.20
CA PRO A 141 -1.93 44.68 -30.15
C PRO A 141 -1.27 45.34 -31.40
N GLN A 142 -2.07 45.51 -32.46
CA GLN A 142 -2.03 46.46 -33.60
C GLN A 142 -0.76 46.81 -34.42
N ARG A 143 -0.95 46.61 -35.74
CA ARG A 143 -0.60 47.42 -36.95
C ARG A 143 0.85 47.84 -37.23
N GLY A 144 1.36 47.34 -38.37
CA GLY A 144 2.47 47.96 -39.10
C GLY A 144 3.14 47.04 -40.14
N ASP A 145 2.48 46.87 -41.29
CA ASP A 145 3.02 46.70 -42.65
C ASP A 145 4.40 46.03 -42.93
N THR A 146 4.27 44.90 -43.66
CA THR A 146 4.98 44.54 -44.92
C THR A 146 6.38 43.92 -44.92
N ARG A 147 6.41 42.72 -45.55
CA ARG A 147 7.49 42.05 -46.33
C ARG A 147 8.57 41.22 -45.59
N SER A 148 8.36 39.89 -45.70
CA SER A 148 9.33 38.85 -46.09
C SER A 148 10.82 39.07 -45.78
N GLN A 149 11.38 38.21 -44.92
CA GLN A 149 12.52 37.36 -45.28
C GLN A 149 12.71 36.24 -44.24
N GLN A 150 12.91 35.03 -44.75
CA GLN A 150 13.40 33.88 -44.01
C GLN A 150 14.73 34.24 -43.34
N THR A 151 14.79 34.11 -42.02
CA THR A 151 16.06 33.90 -41.32
C THR A 151 15.82 32.99 -40.14
N THR A 152 16.38 31.79 -40.26
CA THR A 152 16.62 30.82 -39.20
C THR A 152 17.40 31.46 -38.05
N THR A 153 16.83 31.46 -36.85
CA THR A 153 17.63 31.58 -35.63
C THR A 153 17.13 30.58 -34.59
N ASN A 154 17.96 29.55 -34.40
CA ASN A 154 17.99 28.68 -33.25
C ASN A 154 17.85 29.49 -31.95
N THR A 155 16.84 29.16 -31.15
CA THR A 155 16.89 29.39 -29.70
C THR A 155 16.75 28.03 -29.03
N ALA A 156 17.91 27.39 -28.91
CA ALA A 156 18.13 26.26 -28.03
C ALA A 156 18.17 26.76 -26.58
N SER A 157 17.07 26.54 -25.85
CA SER A 157 17.08 26.41 -24.40
C SER A 157 16.19 25.23 -24.07
N GLY A 158 16.71 24.04 -24.38
CA GLY A 158 15.99 22.78 -24.32
C GLY A 158 15.75 22.29 -22.89
N ASP A 159 14.54 21.80 -22.68
CA ASP A 159 14.17 20.86 -21.62
C ASP A 159 15.22 19.75 -21.52
N LYS A 160 16.06 19.80 -20.47
CA LYS A 160 17.13 18.82 -20.23
C LYS A 160 16.76 17.70 -19.26
N CYS A 161 15.59 17.76 -18.62
CA CYS A 161 15.16 16.74 -17.65
C CYS A 161 13.85 16.09 -18.14
N SER A 162 13.94 15.18 -19.12
CA SER A 162 12.78 14.60 -19.80
C SER A 162 12.67 13.08 -19.61
N GLY A 163 12.07 12.61 -18.52
CA GLY A 163 11.76 11.18 -18.28
C GLY A 163 12.93 10.19 -18.51
N TRP A 164 12.64 8.89 -18.55
CA TRP A 164 13.67 7.85 -18.73
C TRP A 164 14.46 7.96 -20.05
N GLU A 165 13.84 8.49 -21.12
CA GLU A 165 14.51 8.73 -22.41
C GLU A 165 15.61 9.80 -22.28
N GLY A 166 15.43 10.75 -21.37
CA GLY A 166 16.38 11.81 -21.05
C GLY A 166 17.53 11.37 -20.13
N ILE A 167 17.35 10.30 -19.35
CA ILE A 167 18.39 9.77 -18.44
C ILE A 167 19.21 8.71 -19.18
N ALA A 168 20.33 9.13 -19.78
CA ALA A 168 21.18 8.26 -20.61
C ALA A 168 21.56 6.92 -19.93
N PRO A 169 21.96 6.86 -18.65
CA PRO A 169 22.33 5.59 -18.00
C PRO A 169 21.18 4.58 -17.89
N LEU A 170 19.96 5.04 -17.60
CA LEU A 170 18.79 4.17 -17.48
C LEU A 170 18.36 3.62 -18.84
N ARG A 171 18.41 4.46 -19.88
CA ARG A 171 18.14 4.04 -21.26
C ARG A 171 19.16 3.01 -21.76
N LYS A 172 20.45 3.21 -21.48
CA LYS A 172 21.50 2.22 -21.80
C LYS A 172 21.22 0.90 -21.09
N LEU A 173 20.89 0.94 -19.80
CA LEU A 173 20.62 -0.24 -18.99
C LEU A 173 19.38 -1.02 -19.48
N HIS A 174 18.29 -0.32 -19.82
CA HIS A 174 17.11 -0.92 -20.45
C HIS A 174 17.44 -1.58 -21.79
N THR A 175 18.23 -0.91 -22.63
CA THR A 175 18.63 -1.45 -23.93
C THR A 175 19.44 -2.74 -23.77
N ILE A 176 20.31 -2.82 -22.75
CA ILE A 176 21.03 -4.04 -22.41
C ILE A 176 20.06 -5.14 -21.96
N ALA A 177 19.10 -4.83 -21.08
CA ALA A 177 18.11 -5.80 -20.61
C ALA A 177 17.28 -6.37 -21.78
N VAL A 178 16.80 -5.51 -22.69
CA VAL A 178 16.08 -5.91 -23.91
C VAL A 178 16.97 -6.78 -24.80
N TRP A 179 18.24 -6.41 -25.00
CA TRP A 179 19.16 -7.19 -25.82
C TRP A 179 19.40 -8.61 -25.29
N LEU A 180 19.42 -8.78 -23.97
CA LEU A 180 19.53 -10.08 -23.31
C LEU A 180 18.25 -10.93 -23.49
N ASP A 181 17.08 -10.30 -23.44
CA ASP A 181 15.79 -10.99 -23.58
C ASP A 181 15.46 -11.37 -25.03
N LEU A 182 16.07 -10.71 -26.02
CA LEU A 182 15.85 -10.98 -27.44
C LEU A 182 16.43 -12.32 -27.92
N SER A 183 17.39 -12.90 -27.20
CA SER A 183 18.06 -14.15 -27.63
C SER A 183 18.53 -14.98 -26.45
N SER A 184 18.17 -16.26 -26.45
CA SER A 184 18.68 -17.22 -25.47
C SER A 184 20.20 -17.30 -25.50
N LEU A 185 20.83 -17.11 -26.66
CA LEU A 185 22.28 -17.08 -26.78
C LEU A 185 22.89 -15.91 -25.99
N HIS A 186 22.30 -14.71 -26.08
CA HIS A 186 22.77 -13.55 -25.33
C HIS A 186 22.60 -13.75 -23.82
N SER A 187 21.44 -14.27 -23.42
CA SER A 187 21.15 -14.61 -22.02
C SER A 187 22.12 -15.65 -21.45
N ASP A 188 22.42 -16.71 -22.22
CA ASP A 188 23.36 -17.76 -21.83
C ASP A 188 24.79 -17.20 -21.71
N MET A 189 25.24 -16.43 -22.70
CA MET A 189 26.55 -15.77 -22.69
C MET A 189 26.70 -14.81 -21.50
N TRP A 190 25.66 -14.05 -21.20
CA TRP A 190 25.63 -13.15 -20.04
C TRP A 190 25.69 -13.94 -18.74
N ARG A 191 24.91 -15.01 -18.61
CA ARG A 191 24.90 -15.86 -17.42
C ARG A 191 26.26 -16.49 -17.17
N ASP A 192 26.95 -16.94 -18.21
CA ASP A 192 28.28 -17.52 -18.10
C ASP A 192 29.35 -16.49 -17.68
N ALA A 193 29.25 -15.26 -18.17
CA ALA A 193 30.22 -14.21 -17.88
C ALA A 193 29.97 -13.44 -16.58
N VAL A 194 28.71 -13.12 -16.28
CA VAL A 194 28.28 -12.25 -15.18
C VAL A 194 27.78 -13.06 -13.97
N GLY A 195 27.20 -14.24 -14.22
CA GLY A 195 26.72 -15.14 -13.16
C GLY A 195 25.52 -14.62 -12.38
N LEU A 196 24.79 -13.65 -12.94
CA LEU A 196 23.52 -13.14 -12.39
C LEU A 196 22.68 -12.57 -13.54
N GLU A 197 21.42 -12.93 -13.60
CA GLU A 197 20.48 -12.35 -14.57
C GLU A 197 20.25 -10.87 -14.24
N LEU A 198 20.35 -10.01 -15.25
CA LEU A 198 20.08 -8.59 -15.08
C LEU A 198 18.61 -8.37 -14.70
N GLY A 199 17.72 -9.14 -15.33
CA GLY A 199 16.27 -9.03 -15.23
C GLY A 199 15.70 -8.03 -16.23
N THR A 200 14.39 -8.05 -16.40
CA THR A 200 13.64 -7.10 -17.24
C THR A 200 13.03 -6.02 -16.36
N ASP A 201 13.23 -4.75 -16.74
CA ASP A 201 12.52 -3.63 -16.14
C ASP A 201 11.08 -3.54 -16.68
N ASN A 202 10.20 -2.88 -15.92
CA ASN A 202 8.81 -2.66 -16.29
C ASN A 202 8.48 -1.19 -16.09
N THR A 203 7.97 -0.56 -17.14
CA THR A 203 7.56 0.86 -17.14
C THR A 203 6.48 1.18 -16.11
N THR A 204 5.68 0.19 -15.72
CA THR A 204 4.58 0.31 -14.75
C THR A 204 4.96 -0.13 -13.32
N ARG A 205 6.18 -0.64 -13.10
CA ARG A 205 6.63 -1.12 -11.78
C ARG A 205 8.05 -0.69 -11.47
N TRP A 206 8.19 0.31 -10.61
CA TRP A 206 9.47 0.88 -10.21
C TRP A 206 10.44 -0.17 -9.57
N SER A 207 9.91 -1.15 -8.84
CA SER A 207 10.73 -2.18 -8.17
C SER A 207 11.51 -3.05 -9.15
N SER A 208 10.99 -3.19 -10.38
CA SER A 208 11.70 -3.88 -11.46
C SER A 208 12.93 -3.07 -11.90
N TRP A 209 12.81 -1.75 -12.00
CA TRP A 209 13.94 -0.85 -12.27
C TRP A 209 14.98 -0.91 -11.16
N TYR A 210 14.57 -0.79 -9.90
CA TYR A 210 15.50 -0.90 -8.78
C TYR A 210 16.27 -2.22 -8.80
N ARG A 211 15.59 -3.34 -9.06
CA ARG A 211 16.23 -4.66 -9.16
C ARG A 211 17.27 -4.70 -10.29
N VAL A 212 16.95 -4.18 -11.46
CA VAL A 212 17.87 -4.12 -12.61
C VAL A 212 19.11 -3.28 -12.28
N ILE A 213 18.92 -2.10 -11.68
CA ILE A 213 20.02 -1.21 -11.24
C ILE A 213 20.87 -1.89 -10.16
N ASN A 214 20.25 -2.47 -9.14
CA ASN A 214 20.93 -3.16 -8.04
C ASN A 214 21.75 -4.36 -8.53
N ASN A 215 21.18 -5.17 -9.43
CA ASN A 215 21.88 -6.29 -10.05
C ASN A 215 23.07 -5.82 -10.89
N ALA A 216 22.90 -4.73 -11.66
CA ALA A 216 23.98 -4.15 -12.45
C ALA A 216 25.13 -3.68 -11.56
N ILE A 217 24.84 -2.98 -10.46
CA ILE A 217 25.86 -2.48 -9.52
C ILE A 217 26.59 -3.63 -8.83
N LYS A 218 25.86 -4.66 -8.34
CA LYS A 218 26.45 -5.87 -7.72
C LYS A 218 27.46 -6.58 -8.62
N LYS A 219 27.27 -6.47 -9.94
CA LYS A 219 28.10 -7.15 -10.94
C LYS A 219 28.88 -6.18 -11.83
N LYS A 220 29.07 -4.92 -11.41
CA LYS A 220 29.74 -3.85 -12.16
C LYS A 220 31.06 -4.31 -12.79
N ALA A 221 31.92 -5.00 -12.03
CA ALA A 221 33.21 -5.48 -12.52
C ALA A 221 33.07 -6.54 -13.62
N GLN A 222 32.14 -7.49 -13.45
CA GLN A 222 31.87 -8.55 -14.41
C GLN A 222 31.21 -8.00 -15.67
N ILE A 223 30.30 -7.04 -15.53
CA ILE A 223 29.62 -6.36 -16.64
C ILE A 223 30.63 -5.56 -17.47
N ASN A 224 31.51 -4.80 -16.83
CA ASN A 224 32.57 -4.07 -17.55
C ASN A 224 33.51 -5.04 -18.28
N ARG A 225 33.85 -6.18 -17.69
CA ARG A 225 34.62 -7.24 -18.37
C ARG A 225 33.85 -7.81 -19.56
N PHE A 226 32.55 -8.05 -19.42
CA PHE A 226 31.69 -8.51 -20.51
C PHE A 226 31.69 -7.50 -21.68
N PHE A 227 31.56 -6.20 -21.40
CA PHE A 227 31.63 -5.16 -22.42
C PHE A 227 32.96 -5.16 -23.18
N THR A 228 34.09 -5.32 -22.48
CA THR A 228 35.39 -5.41 -23.17
C THR A 228 35.52 -6.63 -24.09
N GLN A 229 34.78 -7.71 -23.84
CA GLN A 229 34.83 -8.94 -24.62
C GLN A 229 33.84 -8.93 -25.80
N TYR A 230 32.73 -8.20 -25.69
CA TYR A 230 31.60 -8.21 -26.64
C TYR A 230 31.26 -6.84 -27.25
N ASP A 231 32.22 -5.91 -27.20
CA ASP A 231 32.15 -4.51 -27.66
C ASP A 231 31.39 -4.30 -28.98
N HIS A 232 31.62 -5.19 -29.95
CA HIS A 232 31.05 -5.13 -31.31
C HIS A 232 29.50 -5.18 -31.38
N ASN A 233 28.81 -5.67 -30.35
CA ASN A 233 27.34 -5.84 -30.38
C ASN A 233 26.57 -4.77 -29.60
N LEU A 234 27.20 -4.04 -28.68
CA LEU A 234 26.54 -3.11 -27.76
C LEU A 234 26.76 -1.64 -28.10
N GLY A 235 27.86 -1.30 -28.81
CA GLY A 235 28.10 0.03 -29.37
C GLY A 235 27.97 1.17 -28.34
N GLU A 236 27.15 2.17 -28.66
CA GLU A 236 26.91 3.36 -27.80
C GLU A 236 26.16 3.07 -26.50
N ASN A 237 25.66 1.84 -26.30
CA ASN A 237 24.89 1.46 -25.12
C ASN A 237 25.76 0.99 -23.94
N MET A 238 27.08 1.02 -24.08
CA MET A 238 27.99 0.70 -22.97
C MET A 238 27.93 1.76 -21.88
N LEU A 239 27.93 1.28 -20.63
CA LEU A 239 27.93 2.12 -19.45
C LEU A 239 29.35 2.63 -19.17
N ASP A 240 29.52 3.95 -19.26
CA ASP A 240 30.76 4.62 -18.93
C ASP A 240 30.86 4.94 -17.42
N THR A 241 32.00 5.49 -16.98
CA THR A 241 32.22 5.83 -15.58
C THR A 241 31.19 6.80 -15.02
N SER A 242 30.73 7.77 -15.82
CA SER A 242 29.73 8.74 -15.40
C SER A 242 28.34 8.11 -15.28
N ASP A 243 28.02 7.16 -16.17
CA ASP A 243 26.79 6.39 -16.11
C ASP A 243 26.72 5.57 -14.81
N TRP A 244 27.83 4.90 -14.46
CA TRP A 244 27.91 4.12 -13.23
C TRP A 244 27.74 4.98 -11.97
N VAL A 245 28.30 6.18 -11.93
CA VAL A 245 28.14 7.11 -10.81
C VAL A 245 26.67 7.52 -10.66
N LEU A 246 25.98 7.82 -11.76
CA LEU A 246 24.55 8.15 -11.71
C LEU A 246 23.70 6.96 -11.26
N LEU A 247 23.99 5.76 -11.75
CA LEU A 247 23.29 4.54 -11.36
C LEU A 247 23.49 4.23 -9.87
N GLU A 248 24.70 4.37 -9.33
CA GLU A 248 25.00 4.19 -7.91
C GLU A 248 24.23 5.18 -7.04
N ARG A 249 24.24 6.47 -7.41
CA ARG A 249 23.47 7.49 -6.68
C ARG A 249 21.97 7.23 -6.73
N THR A 250 21.46 6.80 -7.88
CA THR A 250 20.04 6.45 -8.06
C THR A 250 19.68 5.21 -7.23
N GLN A 251 20.56 4.21 -7.16
CA GLN A 251 20.35 3.02 -6.34
C GLN A 251 20.28 3.35 -4.85
N ILE A 252 21.20 4.18 -4.35
CA ILE A 252 21.21 4.62 -2.95
C ILE A 252 19.90 5.35 -2.64
N PHE A 253 19.45 6.22 -3.54
CA PHE A 253 18.19 6.94 -3.37
C PHE A 253 16.98 6.01 -3.34
N LEU A 254 16.89 5.08 -4.29
CA LEU A 254 15.75 4.17 -4.44
C LEU A 254 15.71 3.06 -3.37
N GLN A 255 16.83 2.79 -2.68
CA GLN A 255 16.91 1.71 -1.69
C GLN A 255 15.91 1.87 -0.54
N VAL A 256 15.74 3.10 -0.04
CA VAL A 256 14.78 3.39 1.06
C VAL A 256 13.37 2.96 0.69
N PHE A 257 12.98 3.13 -0.57
CA PHE A 257 11.66 2.74 -1.06
C PHE A 257 11.49 1.23 -1.22
N ASP A 258 12.59 0.50 -1.51
CA ASP A 258 12.57 -0.97 -1.61
C ASP A 258 12.40 -1.57 -0.23
N GLU A 259 13.12 -1.03 0.75
CA GLU A 259 12.97 -1.39 2.15
C GLU A 259 11.55 -1.08 2.66
N ALA A 260 11.03 0.12 2.39
CA ALA A 260 9.66 0.51 2.78
C ALA A 260 8.58 -0.38 2.14
N THR A 261 8.69 -0.68 0.84
CA THR A 261 7.73 -1.56 0.15
C THR A 261 7.79 -2.97 0.71
N ARG A 262 8.99 -3.51 0.93
CA ARG A 262 9.16 -4.84 1.52
C ARG A 262 8.63 -4.93 2.95
N ASP A 263 8.68 -3.83 3.69
CA ASP A 263 8.15 -3.74 5.05
C ASP A 263 6.62 -3.71 5.06
N ALA A 264 6.00 -3.01 4.10
CA ALA A 264 4.55 -2.99 3.91
C ALA A 264 3.98 -4.31 3.35
N GLU A 265 4.76 -5.08 2.58
CA GLU A 265 4.38 -6.39 2.03
C GLU A 265 4.42 -7.53 3.06
N ARG A 266 4.88 -7.28 4.30
CA ARG A 266 4.99 -8.31 5.34
C ARG A 266 3.60 -8.82 5.75
N ASP A 267 3.51 -10.11 6.10
CA ASP A 267 2.21 -10.72 6.41
C ASP A 267 1.51 -10.12 7.65
N HIS A 268 2.28 -9.51 8.57
CA HIS A 268 1.83 -8.82 9.78
C HIS A 268 1.86 -7.28 9.66
N ALA A 269 2.07 -6.72 8.47
CA ALA A 269 2.02 -5.28 8.27
C ALA A 269 0.62 -4.75 8.55
N SER A 270 0.55 -3.55 9.15
CA SER A 270 -0.71 -2.92 9.55
C SER A 270 -0.86 -1.55 8.91
N VAL A 271 -2.09 -1.07 8.77
CA VAL A 271 -2.37 0.31 8.39
C VAL A 271 -1.72 1.34 9.34
N ALA A 272 -1.40 0.94 10.58
CA ALA A 272 -0.64 1.76 11.53
C ALA A 272 0.76 2.15 11.03
N ASP A 273 1.37 1.33 10.16
CA ASP A 273 2.72 1.57 9.64
C ASP A 273 2.71 2.57 8.47
N VAL A 274 1.55 2.82 7.85
CA VAL A 274 1.45 3.64 6.63
C VAL A 274 1.93 5.07 6.86
N LEU A 275 1.40 5.76 7.88
CA LEU A 275 1.77 7.15 8.14
C LEU A 275 3.25 7.29 8.50
N GLN A 276 3.78 6.36 9.31
CA GLN A 276 5.21 6.36 9.64
C GLN A 276 6.09 6.15 8.40
N LEU A 277 5.72 5.21 7.52
CA LEU A 277 6.43 4.99 6.27
C LEU A 277 6.38 6.22 5.37
N MET A 278 5.22 6.87 5.25
CA MET A 278 5.09 8.08 4.45
C MET A 278 5.90 9.24 5.03
N ASP A 279 5.88 9.46 6.34
CA ASP A 279 6.68 10.48 7.04
C ASP A 279 8.18 10.26 6.77
N ALA A 280 8.68 9.02 6.92
CA ALA A 280 10.08 8.68 6.67
C ALA A 280 10.49 8.87 5.20
N ILE A 281 9.63 8.50 4.25
CA ILE A 281 9.90 8.68 2.82
C ILE A 281 9.88 10.17 2.45
N LEU A 282 8.93 10.96 2.97
CA LEU A 282 8.87 12.41 2.76
C LEU A 282 10.13 13.09 3.31
N GLN A 283 10.57 12.72 4.51
CA GLN A 283 11.82 13.20 5.08
C GLN A 283 13.03 12.85 4.21
N HIS A 284 13.10 11.62 3.68
CA HIS A 284 14.16 11.21 2.76
C HIS A 284 14.19 12.05 1.48
N TYR A 285 13.02 12.38 0.91
CA TYR A 285 12.92 13.31 -0.22
C TYR A 285 13.44 14.71 0.16
N GLU A 286 13.03 15.25 1.30
CA GLU A 286 13.43 16.59 1.78
C GLU A 286 14.94 16.69 2.06
N ASP A 287 15.51 15.71 2.75
CA ASP A 287 16.94 15.63 3.01
C ASP A 287 17.74 15.54 1.71
N THR A 288 17.25 14.76 0.75
CA THR A 288 17.89 14.61 -0.56
C THR A 288 17.74 15.87 -1.41
N LYS A 289 16.62 16.58 -1.28
CA LYS A 289 16.39 17.89 -1.91
C LYS A 289 17.39 18.93 -1.40
N LEU A 290 17.66 18.96 -0.10
CA LEU A 290 18.67 19.85 0.48
C LEU A 290 20.08 19.53 -0.06
N LYS A 291 20.42 18.25 -0.20
CA LYS A 291 21.73 17.82 -0.75
C LYS A 291 21.96 18.27 -2.18
N HIS A 292 20.93 18.20 -3.03
CA HIS A 292 21.05 18.50 -4.46
C HIS A 292 20.65 19.93 -4.83
N SER A 293 20.22 20.74 -3.86
CA SER A 293 19.89 22.16 -4.02
C SER A 293 21.02 22.95 -4.69
N PRO A 294 20.77 24.08 -5.38
CA PRO A 294 21.84 24.93 -5.92
C PRO A 294 22.89 25.34 -4.88
N ASP A 295 22.45 25.52 -3.63
CA ASP A 295 23.29 25.85 -2.47
C ASP A 295 23.76 24.61 -1.69
N GLY A 296 23.43 23.42 -2.17
CA GLY A 296 23.71 22.15 -1.52
C GLY A 296 25.13 21.61 -1.80
N PRO A 297 25.54 20.54 -1.08
CA PRO A 297 26.84 19.90 -1.26
C PRO A 297 27.04 19.28 -2.65
N GLU A 298 25.99 18.80 -3.31
CA GLU A 298 26.06 18.12 -4.61
C GLU A 298 25.00 18.63 -5.59
N PRO A 299 25.13 19.85 -6.13
CA PRO A 299 24.08 20.45 -6.96
C PRO A 299 23.74 19.61 -8.20
N ASP A 300 22.49 19.19 -8.32
CA ASP A 300 21.99 18.46 -9.48
C ASP A 300 20.55 18.87 -9.80
N PRO A 301 20.36 19.81 -10.75
CA PRO A 301 19.04 20.29 -11.13
C PRO A 301 18.10 19.20 -11.67
N CYS A 302 18.65 18.14 -12.30
CA CYS A 302 17.83 17.06 -12.85
C CYS A 302 17.32 16.16 -11.74
N MET A 303 18.20 15.80 -10.80
CA MET A 303 17.82 15.03 -9.62
C MET A 303 16.83 15.80 -8.73
N LEU A 304 17.05 17.11 -8.52
CA LEU A 304 16.10 17.97 -7.82
C LEU A 304 14.71 17.96 -8.45
N HIS A 305 14.64 18.11 -9.77
CA HIS A 305 13.37 18.08 -10.48
C HIS A 305 12.66 16.74 -10.29
N ALA A 306 13.39 15.62 -10.43
CA ALA A 306 12.85 14.28 -10.21
C ALA A 306 12.32 14.10 -8.78
N ILE A 307 13.09 14.56 -7.77
CA ILE A 307 12.71 14.57 -6.35
C ILE A 307 11.40 15.34 -6.15
N ASP A 308 11.29 16.55 -6.72
CA ASP A 308 10.09 17.38 -6.61
C ASP A 308 8.86 16.69 -7.21
N MET A 309 9.02 15.98 -8.33
CA MET A 309 7.94 15.24 -8.97
C MET A 309 7.47 14.06 -8.11
N GLY A 310 8.39 13.27 -7.57
CA GLY A 310 8.05 12.15 -6.68
C GLY A 310 7.42 12.61 -5.36
N TRP A 311 8.00 13.63 -4.74
CA TRP A 311 7.51 14.23 -3.49
C TRP A 311 6.09 14.76 -3.66
N PHE A 312 5.80 15.49 -4.75
CA PHE A 312 4.46 16.05 -5.00
C PHE A 312 3.37 14.98 -5.09
N VAL A 313 3.67 13.82 -5.67
CA VAL A 313 2.72 12.70 -5.70
C VAL A 313 2.51 12.10 -4.32
N LEU A 314 3.60 11.92 -3.55
CA LEU A 314 3.50 11.36 -2.21
C LEU A 314 2.72 12.29 -1.28
N ASP A 315 2.97 13.60 -1.33
CA ASP A 315 2.26 14.64 -0.58
C ASP A 315 0.75 14.67 -0.89
N LYS A 316 0.38 14.56 -2.18
CA LYS A 316 -1.03 14.41 -2.58
C LYS A 316 -1.69 13.24 -1.85
N TYR A 317 -1.05 12.07 -1.86
CA TYR A 317 -1.62 10.89 -1.23
C TYR A 317 -1.58 10.95 0.30
N TYR A 318 -0.59 11.65 0.87
CA TYR A 318 -0.54 11.93 2.30
C TYR A 318 -1.77 12.73 2.74
N ALA A 319 -2.10 13.79 2.02
CA ALA A 319 -3.30 14.59 2.29
C ALA A 319 -4.60 13.78 2.17
N LEU A 320 -4.65 12.80 1.25
CA LEU A 320 -5.82 11.91 1.11
C LEU A 320 -5.98 10.93 2.29
N THR A 321 -4.96 10.73 3.13
CA THR A 321 -5.12 9.92 4.35
C THR A 321 -6.05 10.59 5.36
N ASP A 322 -6.19 11.92 5.32
CA ASP A 322 -7.09 12.66 6.22
C ASP A 322 -8.57 12.37 5.94
N GLU A 323 -8.92 11.88 4.74
CA GLU A 323 -10.28 11.47 4.38
C GLU A 323 -10.72 10.22 5.15
N ALA A 324 -9.78 9.37 5.58
CA ALA A 324 -10.09 8.11 6.28
C ALA A 324 -9.49 8.13 7.70
N PRO A 325 -10.31 8.29 8.76
CA PRO A 325 -9.83 8.45 10.13
C PRO A 325 -9.05 7.24 10.66
N VAL A 326 -9.16 6.10 9.98
CA VAL A 326 -8.48 4.84 10.32
C VAL A 326 -6.95 4.95 10.36
N TYR A 327 -6.33 5.76 9.51
CA TYR A 327 -4.87 5.92 9.51
C TYR A 327 -4.38 6.51 10.83
N THR A 328 -4.97 7.64 11.24
CA THR A 328 -4.64 8.30 12.50
C THR A 328 -5.04 7.44 13.70
N ALA A 329 -6.21 6.79 13.64
CA ALA A 329 -6.66 5.90 14.70
C ALA A 329 -5.67 4.74 14.90
N ALA A 330 -5.22 4.10 13.83
CA ALA A 330 -4.25 3.00 13.89
C ALA A 330 -2.90 3.45 14.47
N LEU A 331 -2.40 4.61 14.05
CA LEU A 331 -1.17 5.20 14.58
C LEU A 331 -1.27 5.47 16.09
N LEU A 332 -2.40 6.00 16.56
CA LEU A 332 -2.63 6.31 17.97
C LEU A 332 -2.91 5.06 18.83
N LEU A 333 -3.48 4.01 18.24
CA LEU A 333 -3.71 2.71 18.89
C LEU A 333 -2.45 1.88 19.03
N ASP A 334 -1.37 2.25 18.34
CA ASP A 334 -0.07 1.62 18.51
C ASP A 334 0.55 2.04 19.86
N PRO A 335 0.74 1.09 20.79
CA PRO A 335 1.27 1.38 22.13
C PRO A 335 2.71 1.90 22.11
N SER A 336 3.48 1.69 21.04
CA SER A 336 4.86 2.18 20.90
C SER A 336 4.94 3.63 20.39
N ARG A 337 3.83 4.18 19.88
CA ARG A 337 3.78 5.51 19.25
C ARG A 337 2.88 6.46 20.04
N ARG A 338 1.60 6.11 20.18
CA ARG A 338 0.57 6.88 20.91
C ARG A 338 0.59 8.37 20.52
N LEU A 339 0.18 9.26 21.43
CA LEU A 339 0.20 10.72 21.21
C LEU A 339 1.63 11.27 21.04
N ALA A 340 2.62 10.65 21.69
CA ALA A 340 4.01 11.09 21.65
C ALA A 340 4.57 11.16 20.21
N TYR A 341 4.17 10.23 19.35
CA TYR A 341 4.56 10.27 17.94
C TYR A 341 4.10 11.54 17.23
N LEU A 342 2.86 11.99 17.46
CA LEU A 342 2.35 13.23 16.87
C LEU A 342 3.12 14.43 17.41
N GLU A 343 3.37 14.47 18.72
CA GLU A 343 4.08 15.58 19.38
C GLU A 343 5.53 15.73 18.90
N GLU A 344 6.20 14.63 18.57
CA GLU A 344 7.58 14.61 18.11
C GLU A 344 7.75 14.83 16.60
N ASN A 345 6.81 14.33 15.78
CA ASN A 345 7.00 14.25 14.33
C ASN A 345 6.08 15.18 13.53
N TRP A 346 4.94 15.61 14.10
CA TRP A 346 3.93 16.40 13.36
C TRP A 346 3.82 17.84 13.86
N PRO A 347 3.43 18.80 12.99
CA PRO A 347 3.12 20.16 13.41
C PRO A 347 1.97 20.23 14.41
N THR A 348 2.07 21.11 15.41
CA THR A 348 1.09 21.23 16.51
C THR A 348 -0.32 21.56 16.02
N GLU A 349 -0.44 22.29 14.91
CA GLU A 349 -1.72 22.61 14.27
C GLU A 349 -2.50 21.37 13.78
N TRP A 350 -1.82 20.27 13.49
CA TRP A 350 -2.47 19.05 12.96
C TRP A 350 -2.99 18.14 14.05
N HIS A 351 -2.40 18.22 15.26
CA HIS A 351 -2.68 17.30 16.36
C HIS A 351 -4.17 17.25 16.73
N ALA A 352 -4.79 18.42 16.94
CA ALA A 352 -6.17 18.48 17.42
C ALA A 352 -7.17 17.87 16.42
N ALA A 353 -6.99 18.13 15.12
CA ALA A 353 -7.87 17.61 14.09
C ALA A 353 -7.69 16.09 13.90
N ALA A 354 -6.45 15.61 13.99
CA ALA A 354 -6.10 14.20 13.90
C ALA A 354 -6.71 13.40 15.07
N ILE A 355 -6.53 13.87 16.30
CA ILE A 355 -7.08 13.23 17.50
C ILE A 355 -8.61 13.20 17.47
N ASP A 356 -9.24 14.32 17.09
CA ASP A 356 -10.70 14.42 17.01
C ASP A 356 -11.29 13.44 16.00
N ARG A 357 -10.67 13.28 14.82
CA ARG A 357 -11.10 12.28 13.82
C ARG A 357 -11.07 10.85 14.38
N ALA A 358 -9.97 10.46 15.04
CA ALA A 358 -9.85 9.13 15.65
C ALA A 358 -10.84 8.93 16.82
N GLN A 359 -11.03 9.96 17.64
CA GLN A 359 -11.97 9.95 18.77
C GLN A 359 -13.42 9.76 18.30
N ARG A 360 -13.82 10.37 17.17
CA ARG A 360 -15.17 10.16 16.61
C ARG A 360 -15.43 8.71 16.21
N VAL A 361 -14.43 7.99 15.68
CA VAL A 361 -14.55 6.55 15.38
C VAL A 361 -14.82 5.77 16.65
N TRP A 362 -14.03 6.03 17.71
CA TRP A 362 -14.26 5.45 19.02
C TRP A 362 -15.68 5.70 19.55
N GLU A 363 -16.13 6.95 19.51
CA GLU A 363 -17.43 7.36 20.07
C GLU A 363 -18.63 6.81 19.31
N SER A 364 -18.53 6.70 17.98
CA SER A 364 -19.63 6.26 17.13
C SER A 364 -19.79 4.74 17.08
N GLU A 365 -18.70 3.99 17.13
CA GLU A 365 -18.73 2.54 16.83
C GLU A 365 -18.41 1.64 18.04
N TYR A 366 -17.57 2.11 18.98
CA TYR A 366 -16.98 1.22 19.99
C TYR A 366 -17.35 1.59 21.43
N LYS A 367 -17.57 2.88 21.70
CA LYS A 367 -17.79 3.39 23.05
C LYS A 367 -18.99 2.76 23.72
N ASP A 368 -20.10 2.56 23.02
CA ASP A 368 -21.34 2.03 23.57
C ASP A 368 -21.56 0.54 23.22
N PHE A 369 -20.53 -0.12 22.70
CA PHE A 369 -20.59 -1.53 22.32
C PHE A 369 -20.95 -2.41 23.54
N VAL A 370 -21.88 -3.35 23.33
CA VAL A 370 -22.33 -4.31 24.33
C VAL A 370 -21.36 -5.48 24.33
N LEU A 371 -20.59 -5.63 25.41
CA LEU A 371 -19.64 -6.71 25.54
C LEU A 371 -20.39 -8.06 25.69
N PRO A 372 -19.99 -9.12 24.97
CA PRO A 372 -20.51 -10.46 25.21
C PRO A 372 -20.34 -10.88 26.69
N GLU A 373 -21.31 -11.62 27.23
CA GLU A 373 -21.38 -12.01 28.66
C GLU A 373 -20.09 -12.69 29.20
N GLU A 374 -19.21 -13.22 28.34
CA GLU A 374 -17.92 -13.80 28.74
C GLU A 374 -16.96 -12.78 29.38
N VAL A 375 -17.09 -11.48 29.10
CA VAL A 375 -16.29 -10.44 29.78
C VAL A 375 -16.79 -10.18 31.20
N SER A 376 -18.00 -10.64 31.55
CA SER A 376 -18.59 -10.44 32.88
C SER A 376 -18.20 -11.48 33.93
N ILE A 377 -17.58 -12.62 33.58
CA ILE A 377 -17.07 -13.56 34.59
C ILE A 377 -15.80 -14.29 34.13
N SER A 378 -14.64 -13.79 34.56
CA SER A 378 -13.52 -14.65 34.91
C SER A 378 -13.05 -14.29 36.31
N ALA A 379 -13.87 -14.64 37.31
CA ALA A 379 -13.27 -15.23 38.50
C ALA A 379 -12.34 -16.36 38.00
N ALA A 380 -11.10 -16.36 38.46
CA ALA A 380 -10.05 -17.31 38.11
C ALA A 380 -10.59 -18.75 37.93
N PRO A 381 -9.94 -19.59 37.10
CA PRO A 381 -10.34 -20.99 36.97
C PRO A 381 -10.51 -21.57 38.38
N ALA A 382 -11.63 -22.26 38.62
CA ALA A 382 -11.92 -22.88 39.90
C ALA A 382 -10.76 -23.81 40.27
N VAL A 383 -9.79 -23.26 41.00
CA VAL A 383 -8.78 -24.03 41.70
C VAL A 383 -9.57 -24.91 42.64
N VAL A 384 -9.44 -26.22 42.44
CA VAL A 384 -9.88 -27.26 43.36
C VAL A 384 -9.70 -26.73 44.77
N GLN A 385 -10.80 -26.57 45.51
CA GLN A 385 -10.83 -25.93 46.83
C GLN A 385 -9.93 -26.67 47.81
N SER A 386 -8.64 -26.40 47.81
CA SER A 386 -7.77 -26.67 48.94
C SER A 386 -8.12 -25.65 50.03
N ALA A 387 -8.38 -26.13 51.23
CA ALA A 387 -8.85 -25.34 52.36
C ALA A 387 -8.04 -24.03 52.56
N VAL A 388 -8.62 -22.91 52.15
CA VAL A 388 -8.04 -21.57 52.32
C VAL A 388 -7.88 -21.29 53.80
N THR A 389 -6.64 -21.01 54.21
CA THR A 389 -6.27 -20.83 55.62
C THR A 389 -6.92 -19.57 56.21
N PRO A 390 -7.15 -19.50 57.54
CA PRO A 390 -7.76 -18.32 58.17
C PRO A 390 -7.00 -17.01 57.91
N LEU A 391 -5.68 -17.09 57.74
CA LEU A 391 -4.80 -15.95 57.46
C LEU A 391 -4.99 -15.39 56.04
N GLU A 392 -5.22 -16.24 55.03
CA GLU A 392 -5.48 -15.81 53.66
C GLU A 392 -6.83 -15.09 53.52
N ARG A 393 -7.85 -15.53 54.26
CA ARG A 393 -9.15 -14.81 54.30
C ARG A 393 -9.02 -13.43 54.94
N LEU A 394 -8.17 -13.28 55.95
CA LEU A 394 -7.89 -11.97 56.56
C LEU A 394 -7.11 -11.06 55.61
N LYS A 395 -6.12 -11.59 54.86
CA LYS A 395 -5.37 -10.85 53.83
C LYS A 395 -6.28 -10.38 52.68
N GLN A 396 -7.20 -11.23 52.20
CA GLN A 396 -8.19 -10.85 51.19
C GLN A 396 -9.16 -9.77 51.69
N ARG A 397 -9.45 -9.75 53.00
CA ARG A 397 -10.34 -8.77 53.63
C ARG A 397 -9.66 -7.43 53.92
N THR A 398 -8.33 -7.41 53.98
CA THR A 398 -7.50 -6.19 54.09
C THR A 398 -7.04 -5.65 52.74
N GLN A 399 -7.15 -6.43 51.67
CA GLN A 399 -6.89 -5.93 50.32
C GLN A 399 -8.00 -4.92 49.93
N PRO A 400 -7.63 -3.75 49.37
CA PRO A 400 -8.61 -2.84 48.82
C PRO A 400 -9.36 -3.56 47.70
N LYS A 401 -10.70 -3.49 47.71
CA LYS A 401 -11.54 -4.01 46.62
C LYS A 401 -11.08 -3.35 45.33
N THR A 402 -10.40 -4.11 44.48
CA THR A 402 -9.97 -3.65 43.17
C THR A 402 -11.21 -3.65 42.28
N THR A 403 -11.98 -2.57 42.31
CA THR A 403 -12.94 -2.29 41.25
C THR A 403 -12.11 -2.06 39.98
N VAL A 404 -12.27 -2.92 38.98
CA VAL A 404 -11.76 -2.65 37.63
C VAL A 404 -12.40 -1.32 37.21
N SER A 405 -11.63 -0.24 37.26
CA SER A 405 -12.13 1.10 36.93
C SER A 405 -12.38 1.15 35.44
N THR A 406 -13.64 1.11 35.03
CA THR A 406 -14.10 1.32 33.64
C THR A 406 -13.68 2.68 33.08
N ASP A 407 -13.30 3.62 33.94
CA ASP A 407 -12.83 4.97 33.58
C ASP A 407 -11.54 4.96 32.74
N ARG A 408 -10.78 3.86 32.77
CA ARG A 408 -9.53 3.71 31.99
C ARG A 408 -9.72 3.17 30.58
N ASP A 409 -10.89 2.63 30.24
CA ASP A 409 -11.19 2.09 28.90
C ASP A 409 -11.69 3.20 27.96
N THR A 410 -10.97 4.32 27.96
CA THR A 410 -11.27 5.47 27.10
C THR A 410 -10.10 5.70 26.17
N PHE A 411 -10.40 6.03 24.91
CA PHE A 411 -9.39 6.29 23.89
C PHE A 411 -8.44 7.43 24.32
N ASP A 412 -8.96 8.55 24.81
CA ASP A 412 -8.16 9.70 25.28
C ASP A 412 -7.21 9.32 26.44
N ALA A 413 -7.64 8.49 27.39
CA ALA A 413 -6.78 8.05 28.47
C ALA A 413 -5.63 7.16 27.97
N PHE A 414 -5.88 6.31 26.97
CA PHE A 414 -4.86 5.43 26.41
C PHE A 414 -3.79 6.20 25.62
N ILE A 415 -4.20 7.14 24.75
CA ILE A 415 -3.25 7.84 23.86
C ILE A 415 -2.30 8.76 24.63
N ARG A 416 -2.69 9.24 25.82
CA ARG A 416 -1.88 10.11 26.68
C ARG A 416 -0.90 9.35 27.57
N GLU A 417 -0.96 8.02 27.61
CA GLU A 417 0.03 7.22 28.34
C GLU A 417 1.38 7.20 27.59
N ASP A 418 2.48 7.05 28.32
CA ASP A 418 3.83 6.99 27.73
C ASP A 418 3.99 5.81 26.76
N PRO A 419 4.75 5.95 25.66
CA PRO A 419 5.06 4.85 24.74
C PRO A 419 5.65 3.61 25.43
N VAL A 420 5.29 2.43 24.91
CA VAL A 420 5.71 1.13 25.44
C VAL A 420 6.64 0.44 24.45
N ASP A 421 7.77 -0.07 24.95
CA ASP A 421 8.63 -0.96 24.17
C ASP A 421 7.93 -2.32 23.97
N LEU A 422 7.70 -2.67 22.71
CA LEU A 422 7.02 -3.91 22.31
C LEU A 422 7.95 -5.13 22.31
N HIS A 423 9.25 -4.94 22.54
CA HIS A 423 10.26 -6.01 22.60
C HIS A 423 10.22 -6.95 21.36
N GLY A 424 9.97 -6.37 20.18
CA GLY A 424 9.91 -7.09 18.90
C GLY A 424 8.55 -7.74 18.59
N SER A 425 7.54 -7.57 19.45
CA SER A 425 6.15 -7.95 19.13
C SER A 425 5.48 -6.86 18.29
N THR A 426 4.46 -7.22 17.52
CA THR A 426 3.62 -6.25 16.80
C THR A 426 2.61 -5.58 17.73
N ALA A 427 2.09 -4.41 17.35
CA ALA A 427 1.03 -3.72 18.10
C ALA A 427 -0.22 -4.62 18.24
N LEU A 428 -0.58 -5.36 17.18
CA LEU A 428 -1.69 -6.30 17.18
C LEU A 428 -1.49 -7.43 18.21
N GLU A 429 -0.32 -8.06 18.23
CA GLU A 429 0.02 -9.10 19.22
C GLU A 429 -0.01 -8.57 20.65
N TRP A 430 0.40 -7.32 20.87
CA TRP A 430 0.32 -6.68 22.17
C TRP A 430 -1.13 -6.56 22.65
N TRP A 431 -2.05 -6.16 21.77
CA TRP A 431 -3.48 -6.08 22.08
C TRP A 431 -4.12 -7.45 22.32
N CYS A 432 -3.57 -8.53 21.74
CA CYS A 432 -4.10 -9.90 21.89
C CYS A 432 -3.86 -10.46 23.31
N GLN A 433 -2.95 -9.87 24.07
CA GLN A 433 -2.60 -10.32 25.41
C GLN A 433 -3.81 -10.29 26.37
N PRO A 434 -4.09 -11.38 27.11
CA PRO A 434 -5.25 -11.46 28.01
C PRO A 434 -5.33 -10.34 29.05
N GLU A 435 -4.19 -9.85 29.53
CA GLU A 435 -4.10 -8.76 30.50
C GLU A 435 -4.61 -7.44 29.92
N ARG A 436 -4.36 -7.20 28.62
CA ARG A 436 -4.79 -5.97 27.92
C ARG A 436 -6.27 -6.02 27.63
N ARG A 437 -6.78 -7.16 27.16
CA ARG A 437 -8.22 -7.38 26.95
C ARG A 437 -9.05 -7.14 28.22
N ARG A 438 -8.53 -7.56 29.38
CA ARG A 438 -9.19 -7.30 30.68
C ARG A 438 -9.13 -5.83 31.12
N ARG A 439 -8.07 -5.11 30.74
CA ARG A 439 -7.89 -3.69 31.10
C ARG A 439 -8.68 -2.76 30.18
N TYR A 440 -8.83 -3.14 28.90
CA TYR A 440 -9.37 -2.32 27.83
C TYR A 440 -10.42 -3.11 27.01
N PRO A 441 -11.55 -3.50 27.60
CA PRO A 441 -12.48 -4.43 26.94
C PRO A 441 -13.15 -3.86 25.68
N ARG A 442 -13.41 -2.55 25.58
CA ARG A 442 -13.94 -1.93 24.35
C ARG A 442 -12.83 -1.43 23.45
N LEU A 443 -11.76 -0.85 24.01
CA LEU A 443 -10.67 -0.32 23.21
C LEU A 443 -9.85 -1.43 22.52
N HIS A 444 -9.71 -2.61 23.12
CA HIS A 444 -9.04 -3.73 22.43
C HIS A 444 -9.78 -4.12 21.16
N ARG A 445 -11.12 -4.05 21.16
CA ARG A 445 -11.96 -4.40 20.03
C ARG A 445 -11.71 -3.44 18.86
N MET A 446 -11.72 -2.13 19.12
CA MET A 446 -11.30 -1.12 18.14
C MET A 446 -9.88 -1.38 17.61
N ALA A 447 -8.94 -1.71 18.51
CA ALA A 447 -7.57 -2.01 18.12
C ALA A 447 -7.45 -3.26 17.24
N MET A 448 -8.22 -4.32 17.52
CA MET A 448 -8.25 -5.53 16.70
C MET A 448 -8.78 -5.26 15.29
N ASP A 449 -9.91 -4.56 15.19
CA ASP A 449 -10.57 -4.30 13.91
C ASP A 449 -9.71 -3.37 13.04
N ILE A 450 -9.02 -2.39 13.63
CA ILE A 450 -8.19 -1.42 12.90
C ILE A 450 -6.78 -1.96 12.60
N LEU A 451 -6.08 -2.55 13.58
CA LEU A 451 -4.69 -2.98 13.40
C LEU A 451 -4.57 -4.25 12.55
N SER A 452 -5.66 -5.01 12.40
CA SER A 452 -5.71 -6.13 11.49
C SER A 452 -5.92 -5.73 10.02
N ILE A 453 -6.08 -4.43 9.71
CA ILE A 453 -6.22 -3.97 8.33
C ILE A 453 -4.85 -4.00 7.62
N PRO A 454 -4.73 -4.68 6.46
CA PRO A 454 -3.49 -4.68 5.71
C PRO A 454 -3.28 -3.33 5.00
N PRO A 455 -2.05 -2.80 4.98
CA PRO A 455 -1.73 -1.55 4.30
C PRO A 455 -1.66 -1.69 2.77
N GLU A 456 -1.63 -2.92 2.26
CA GLU A 456 -1.43 -3.23 0.84
C GLU A 456 -2.41 -4.26 0.30
N SER A 457 -2.62 -4.21 -1.03
CA SER A 457 -3.39 -5.19 -1.80
C SER A 457 -2.53 -6.35 -2.33
N ALA A 458 -1.52 -6.76 -1.56
CA ALA A 458 -0.54 -7.78 -1.97
C ALA A 458 -1.17 -9.18 -2.17
N GLU A 459 -2.22 -9.54 -1.43
CA GLU A 459 -2.90 -10.84 -1.54
C GLU A 459 -3.59 -11.03 -2.91
N PRO A 460 -4.38 -10.06 -3.41
CA PRO A 460 -4.80 -10.02 -4.82
C PRO A 460 -3.66 -10.18 -5.81
N GLU A 461 -2.52 -9.47 -5.64
CA GLU A 461 -1.38 -9.58 -6.56
C GLU A 461 -0.72 -10.98 -6.57
N ARG A 462 -0.59 -11.59 -5.38
CA ARG A 462 -0.12 -12.98 -5.23
C ARG A 462 -1.07 -13.94 -5.95
N THR A 463 -2.38 -13.71 -5.84
CA THR A 463 -3.42 -14.48 -6.54
C THR A 463 -3.33 -14.32 -8.05
N PHE A 464 -3.21 -13.10 -8.58
CA PHE A 464 -3.02 -12.87 -10.02
C PHE A 464 -1.74 -13.53 -10.56
N SER A 465 -0.67 -13.52 -9.77
CA SER A 465 0.60 -14.18 -10.10
C SER A 465 0.48 -15.71 -10.08
N GLY A 466 -0.34 -16.26 -9.18
CA GLY A 466 -0.76 -17.67 -9.17
C GLY A 466 -1.54 -18.01 -10.43
N ALA A 467 -2.63 -17.27 -10.67
CA ALA A 467 -3.52 -17.45 -11.81
C ALA A 467 -2.79 -17.39 -13.15
N ARG A 468 -1.83 -16.45 -13.32
CA ARG A 468 -0.98 -16.36 -14.52
C ARG A 468 -0.13 -17.61 -14.74
N ARG A 469 0.34 -18.26 -13.67
CA ARG A 469 1.09 -19.54 -13.77
C ARG A 469 0.17 -20.71 -14.06
N THR A 470 -1.08 -20.66 -13.58
CA THR A 470 -2.12 -21.66 -13.87
C THR A 470 -2.61 -21.56 -15.32
N THR A 471 -2.67 -20.34 -15.86
CA THR A 471 -3.08 -19.97 -17.23
C THR A 471 -1.89 -19.85 -18.20
N ARG A 472 -0.98 -20.82 -18.20
CA ARG A 472 0.04 -20.86 -19.27
C ARG A 472 -0.62 -20.97 -20.65
N TRP A 473 0.05 -20.45 -21.67
CA TRP A 473 -0.44 -20.38 -23.06
C TRP A 473 -0.82 -21.74 -23.67
N ASP A 474 -0.29 -22.83 -23.12
CA ASP A 474 -0.59 -24.23 -23.47
C ASP A 474 -1.85 -24.80 -22.79
N ARG A 475 -2.39 -24.12 -21.76
CA ARG A 475 -3.58 -24.51 -20.99
C ARG A 475 -4.82 -23.67 -21.34
N SER A 476 -4.98 -23.33 -22.62
CA SER A 476 -6.03 -22.44 -23.16
C SER A 476 -7.49 -22.93 -23.05
N ARG A 477 -7.75 -24.05 -22.35
CA ARG A 477 -9.10 -24.64 -22.18
C ARG A 477 -9.68 -24.49 -20.76
N LEU A 478 -8.95 -23.90 -19.81
CA LEU A 478 -9.48 -23.60 -18.48
C LEU A 478 -10.39 -22.37 -18.56
N THR A 479 -11.64 -22.51 -18.10
CA THR A 479 -12.56 -21.38 -17.97
C THR A 479 -12.18 -20.51 -16.76
N CYS A 480 -12.61 -19.25 -16.74
CA CYS A 480 -12.40 -18.34 -15.60
C CYS A 480 -12.88 -18.97 -14.28
N ASP A 481 -14.08 -19.58 -14.28
CA ASP A 481 -14.64 -20.26 -13.11
C ASP A 481 -13.73 -21.40 -12.59
N ASN A 482 -13.11 -22.17 -13.49
CA ASN A 482 -12.18 -23.23 -13.10
C ASN A 482 -10.86 -22.66 -12.55
N ILE A 483 -10.39 -21.54 -13.10
CA ILE A 483 -9.19 -20.84 -12.60
C ILE A 483 -9.47 -20.33 -11.19
N GLU A 484 -10.62 -19.68 -11.01
CA GLU A 484 -11.09 -19.22 -9.71
C GLU A 484 -11.15 -20.35 -8.69
N LEU A 485 -11.81 -21.47 -9.01
CA LEU A 485 -11.88 -22.63 -8.12
C LEU A 485 -10.49 -23.16 -7.73
N ILE A 486 -9.56 -23.25 -8.69
CA ILE A 486 -8.18 -23.71 -8.42
C ILE A 486 -7.45 -22.76 -7.49
N GLU A 487 -7.54 -21.45 -7.73
CA GLU A 487 -6.84 -20.45 -6.91
C GLU A 487 -7.48 -20.34 -5.51
N CYS A 488 -8.81 -20.40 -5.39
CA CYS A 488 -9.52 -20.43 -4.10
C CYS A 488 -9.15 -21.67 -3.28
N ILE A 489 -9.27 -22.88 -3.86
CA ILE A 489 -8.89 -24.13 -3.17
C ILE A 489 -7.41 -24.08 -2.75
N GLY A 490 -6.53 -23.61 -3.64
CA GLY A 490 -5.12 -23.44 -3.35
C GLY A 490 -4.86 -22.47 -2.19
N ASN A 491 -5.56 -21.33 -2.18
CA ASN A 491 -5.49 -20.34 -1.11
C ASN A 491 -5.99 -20.95 0.22
N TRP A 492 -7.14 -21.60 0.22
CA TRP A 492 -7.76 -22.19 1.40
C TRP A 492 -6.93 -23.33 2.00
N LEU A 493 -6.25 -24.14 1.17
CA LEU A 493 -5.30 -25.15 1.64
C LEU A 493 -4.07 -24.51 2.31
N ARG A 494 -3.50 -23.46 1.72
CA ARG A 494 -2.34 -22.74 2.29
C ARG A 494 -2.69 -22.08 3.62
N ASN A 495 -3.88 -21.48 3.70
CA ASN A 495 -4.40 -20.82 4.91
C ASN A 495 -5.06 -21.79 5.90
N ARG A 496 -5.05 -23.11 5.61
CA ARG A 496 -5.56 -24.20 6.46
C ARG A 496 -7.06 -24.14 6.75
N HIS A 497 -7.84 -23.49 5.89
CA HIS A 497 -9.31 -23.50 5.94
C HIS A 497 -9.89 -24.84 5.53
N ILE A 498 -9.17 -25.61 4.70
CA ILE A 498 -9.53 -26.97 4.27
C ILE A 498 -8.33 -27.92 4.42
N ARG A 499 -8.58 -29.23 4.61
CA ARG A 499 -7.53 -30.27 4.75
C ARG A 499 -7.72 -31.40 3.72
N THR A 500 -6.62 -31.88 3.14
CA THR A 500 -6.61 -33.03 2.21
C THR A 500 -6.80 -34.34 2.98
N GLY A 501 -8.05 -34.73 3.25
CA GLY A 501 -8.37 -36.00 3.92
C GLY A 501 -9.78 -36.14 4.50
N GLY A 502 -10.59 -35.09 4.44
CA GLY A 502 -11.96 -35.08 4.97
C GLY A 502 -12.38 -33.64 5.22
N VAL A 503 -13.60 -33.31 4.81
CA VAL A 503 -14.20 -31.99 4.99
C VAL A 503 -14.56 -31.84 6.47
N VAL A 504 -13.71 -31.18 7.24
CA VAL A 504 -14.16 -30.49 8.44
C VAL A 504 -14.50 -29.09 7.96
N LEU A 505 -15.77 -28.87 7.60
CA LEU A 505 -16.28 -27.50 7.59
C LEU A 505 -16.22 -27.07 9.06
N HIS A 506 -15.27 -26.21 9.41
CA HIS A 506 -15.52 -25.31 10.52
C HIS A 506 -16.64 -24.38 10.02
N GLU A 507 -17.90 -24.82 10.13
CA GLU A 507 -19.06 -23.92 9.98
C GLU A 507 -18.97 -22.75 10.97
N ASP A 508 -18.15 -22.89 12.03
CA ASP A 508 -18.01 -21.90 13.10
C ASP A 508 -16.81 -20.95 12.98
N ALA A 509 -16.04 -20.94 11.87
CA ALA A 509 -14.85 -20.08 11.78
C ALA A 509 -15.16 -18.58 11.66
N VAL A 510 -16.38 -18.25 11.21
CA VAL A 510 -16.87 -16.87 11.14
C VAL A 510 -17.82 -16.58 12.31
N ASP A 511 -18.53 -17.57 12.86
CA ASP A 511 -19.68 -17.30 13.74
C ASP A 511 -19.38 -17.03 15.22
N ASN A 512 -18.14 -17.19 15.70
CA ASN A 512 -17.83 -17.06 17.13
C ASN A 512 -17.14 -15.76 17.58
N MET A 513 -16.98 -14.76 16.71
CA MET A 513 -16.61 -13.39 17.14
C MET A 513 -17.23 -12.32 16.23
N ASP A 514 -17.69 -11.21 16.83
CA ASP A 514 -18.25 -10.03 16.15
C ASP A 514 -17.17 -9.21 15.37
N ILE A 515 -16.13 -9.83 14.80
CA ILE A 515 -14.98 -9.14 14.15
C ILE A 515 -15.29 -8.67 12.74
N ASP A 516 -15.00 -7.39 12.50
CA ASP A 516 -15.11 -6.76 11.19
C ASP A 516 -14.07 -7.36 10.24
N VAL A 517 -14.51 -7.63 9.02
CA VAL A 517 -13.73 -8.22 7.95
C VAL A 517 -13.14 -7.10 7.10
N ALA A 518 -11.82 -7.04 7.01
CA ALA A 518 -11.13 -6.19 6.05
C ALA A 518 -11.18 -6.85 4.67
N VAL A 519 -11.70 -6.13 3.68
CA VAL A 519 -11.75 -6.54 2.27
C VAL A 519 -10.54 -5.95 1.54
N VAL A 520 -9.88 -6.77 0.72
CA VAL A 520 -8.65 -6.42 -0.02
C VAL A 520 -8.77 -6.76 -1.50
#